data_AF-A0A2G5XKR4-F1
#
_entry.id   AF-A0A2G5XKR4-F1
#
_cell.length_a   1.000
_cell.length_b   1.000
_cell.length_c   1.000
_cell.angle_alpha   90.00
_cell.angle_beta   90.00
_cell.angle_gamma   90.00
#
_symmetry.space_group_name_H-M   'P 1'
#
loop_
_entity.id
_entity.type
_entity.pdbx_description
1 polymer ?
#
loop_
_entity_poly.entity_id
_entity_poly.type
_entity_poly.pdbx_seq_one_letter_code
_entity_poly.pdbx_strand_id
1 'polypeptide(L)'
;MEIHYELTEQDVIAFNLYHVKNSKVGKNSLQWQRYISPLIFLLFAYFLTVFTDMAKGPLFVTFGLTAILWVIFYPKYFYFHITRQVSKMLKGGKNEGLVGEHFMKLNKTGIADQTAVGETKVQWAGVKQLIEDPDYFYIYTSTVSAYIIPKRDVYSVDGLKTYVQQRIKA
;
A
#
# COMPACT_ATOMS: atom_id res chain seq x y z
N MET A 1 -8.24 -25.86 -8.45
CA MET A 1 -6.81 -25.54 -8.34
C MET A 1 -6.53 -25.24 -6.90
N GLU A 2 -5.46 -25.79 -6.35
CA GLU A 2 -5.03 -25.56 -4.97
C GLU A 2 -3.62 -24.96 -5.02
N ILE A 3 -3.36 -23.98 -4.16
CA ILE A 3 -2.09 -23.24 -4.09
C ILE A 3 -1.73 -23.14 -2.63
N HIS A 4 -0.49 -23.51 -2.31
CA HIS A 4 0.06 -23.40 -0.98
C HIS A 4 1.17 -22.35 -1.06
N TYR A 5 1.10 -21.34 -0.21
CA TYR A 5 2.08 -20.26 -0.22
C TYR A 5 2.27 -19.70 1.18
N GLU A 6 3.45 -19.13 1.42
CA GLU A 6 3.78 -18.50 2.69
C GLU A 6 3.82 -16.98 2.51
N LEU A 7 3.03 -16.26 3.30
CA LEU A 7 3.11 -14.80 3.39
C LEU A 7 4.02 -14.38 4.53
N THR A 8 5.04 -13.59 4.19
CA THR A 8 5.94 -12.95 5.14
C THR A 8 5.48 -11.52 5.44
N GLU A 9 6.02 -10.92 6.49
CA GLU A 9 5.80 -9.49 6.77
C GLU A 9 6.20 -8.58 5.60
N GLN A 10 7.24 -8.96 4.86
CA GLN A 10 7.74 -8.18 3.73
C GLN A 10 6.74 -8.16 2.57
N ASP A 11 6.04 -9.26 2.33
CA ASP A 11 5.03 -9.36 1.27
C ASP A 11 3.83 -8.46 1.58
N VAL A 12 3.40 -8.41 2.83
CA VAL A 12 2.32 -7.52 3.29
C VAL A 12 2.74 -6.06 3.19
N ILE A 13 3.98 -5.73 3.55
CA ILE A 13 4.55 -4.39 3.38
C ILE A 13 4.61 -4.01 1.90
N ALA A 14 5.05 -4.92 1.03
CA ALA A 14 5.14 -4.73 -0.41
C ALA A 14 3.76 -4.44 -1.00
N PHE A 15 2.74 -5.22 -0.64
CA PHE A 15 1.36 -4.98 -1.04
C PHE A 15 0.85 -3.60 -0.60
N ASN A 16 1.06 -3.22 0.66
CA ASN A 16 0.62 -1.91 1.17
C ASN A 16 1.30 -0.76 0.43
N LEU A 17 2.61 -0.87 0.18
CA LEU A 17 3.35 0.10 -0.61
C LEU A 17 2.86 0.16 -2.06
N TYR A 18 2.60 -0.99 -2.67
CA TYR A 18 2.02 -1.08 -4.01
C TYR A 18 0.66 -0.39 -4.05
N HIS A 19 -0.22 -0.69 -3.10
CA HIS A 19 -1.56 -0.13 -3.02
C HIS A 19 -1.53 1.39 -2.87
N VAL A 20 -0.69 1.93 -1.99
CA VAL A 20 -0.54 3.37 -1.78
C VAL A 20 0.07 4.05 -3.03
N LYS A 21 1.04 3.43 -3.69
CA LYS A 21 1.65 3.96 -4.92
C LYS A 21 0.70 3.99 -6.10
N ASN A 22 -0.23 3.04 -6.19
CA ASN A 22 -1.11 2.88 -7.35
C ASN A 22 -2.53 3.42 -7.16
N SER A 23 -2.98 3.62 -5.92
CA SER A 23 -4.28 4.22 -5.63
C SER A 23 -4.31 5.73 -5.83
N LYS A 24 -5.45 6.26 -6.29
CA LYS A 24 -5.69 7.71 -6.38
C LYS A 24 -5.57 8.38 -5.01
N VAL A 25 -6.09 7.73 -3.96
CA VAL A 25 -6.05 8.24 -2.58
C VAL A 25 -4.61 8.36 -2.09
N GLY A 26 -3.78 7.33 -2.27
CA GLY A 26 -2.38 7.36 -1.85
C GLY A 26 -1.57 8.41 -2.61
N LYS A 27 -1.73 8.48 -3.94
CA LYS A 27 -1.09 9.53 -4.77
C LYS A 27 -1.51 10.93 -4.34
N ASN A 28 -2.81 11.16 -4.15
CA ASN A 28 -3.33 12.46 -3.74
C ASN A 28 -2.83 12.84 -2.35
N SER A 29 -2.85 11.91 -1.38
CA SER A 29 -2.34 12.15 -0.03
C SER A 29 -0.87 12.60 -0.05
N LEU A 30 -0.03 11.89 -0.82
CA LEU A 30 1.37 12.26 -1.00
C LEU A 30 1.52 13.67 -1.60
N GLN A 31 0.82 13.99 -2.69
CA GLN A 31 0.96 15.30 -3.35
C GLN A 31 0.42 16.44 -2.47
N TRP A 32 -0.73 16.23 -1.81
CA TRP A 32 -1.29 17.21 -0.88
C TRP A 32 -0.30 17.51 0.24
N GLN A 33 0.21 16.50 0.93
CA GLN A 33 1.15 16.69 2.05
C GLN A 33 2.52 17.23 1.57
N ARG A 34 2.93 16.89 0.34
CA ARG A 34 4.17 17.40 -0.26
C ARG A 34 4.13 18.90 -0.51
N TYR A 35 2.98 19.45 -0.95
CA TYR A 35 2.89 20.86 -1.37
C TYR A 35 2.18 21.76 -0.35
N ILE A 36 1.26 21.24 0.45
CA ILE A 36 0.60 22.04 1.49
C ILE A 36 1.56 22.46 2.60
N SER A 37 2.49 21.58 3.01
CA SER A 37 3.45 21.89 4.07
C SER A 37 4.41 23.03 3.71
N PRO A 38 5.03 23.06 2.51
CA PRO A 38 5.77 24.22 2.03
C PRO A 38 4.96 25.53 2.03
N LEU A 39 3.69 25.48 1.63
CA LEU A 39 2.82 26.65 1.66
C LEU A 39 2.64 27.15 3.09
N ILE A 40 2.42 26.25 4.05
CA ILE A 40 2.32 26.58 5.47
C ILE A 40 3.62 27.20 5.99
N PHE A 41 4.79 26.68 5.59
CA PHE A 41 6.09 27.26 5.96
C PHE A 41 6.25 28.71 5.48
N LEU A 42 5.84 29.01 4.25
CA LEU A 42 5.92 30.36 3.70
C LEU A 42 4.90 31.31 4.33
N LEU A 43 3.68 30.83 4.59
CA LEU A 43 2.67 31.59 5.33
C LEU A 43 3.13 31.89 6.76
N PHE A 44 3.81 30.94 7.40
CA PHE A 44 4.37 31.12 8.73
C PHE A 44 5.54 32.11 8.72
N ALA A 45 6.41 32.06 7.69
CA ALA A 45 7.44 33.09 7.49
C ALA A 45 6.83 34.49 7.33
N TYR A 46 5.78 34.62 6.51
CA TYR A 46 5.06 35.87 6.34
C TYR A 46 4.44 36.36 7.65
N PHE A 47 3.77 35.47 8.40
CA PHE A 47 3.23 35.77 9.72
C PHE A 47 4.32 36.35 10.64
N LEU A 48 5.48 35.69 10.75
CA LEU A 48 6.58 36.21 11.59
C LEU A 48 7.01 37.62 11.16
N THR A 49 7.08 37.92 9.86
CA THR A 49 7.46 39.27 9.39
C THR A 49 6.43 40.36 9.70
N VAL A 50 5.16 39.99 9.92
CA VAL A 50 4.08 40.94 10.23
C VAL A 50 3.98 41.18 11.73
N PHE A 51 4.22 40.15 12.53
CA PHE A 51 4.02 40.17 13.98
C PHE A 51 5.31 40.32 14.79
N THR A 52 6.47 40.40 14.14
CA THR A 52 7.78 40.58 14.80
C THR A 52 8.67 41.53 14.00
N ASP A 53 9.69 42.11 14.66
CA ASP A 53 10.69 42.99 14.01
C ASP A 53 11.80 42.21 13.25
N MET A 54 11.56 40.94 12.93
CA MET A 54 12.54 40.10 12.25
C MET A 54 12.75 40.52 10.80
N ALA A 55 14.00 40.44 10.33
CA ALA A 55 14.35 40.77 8.95
C ALA A 55 13.69 39.80 7.94
N LYS A 56 12.96 40.37 6.97
CA LYS A 56 12.20 39.61 5.97
C LYS A 56 13.08 38.69 5.12
N GLY A 57 14.20 39.21 4.61
CA GLY A 57 15.10 38.47 3.72
C GLY A 57 15.57 37.13 4.30
N PRO A 58 16.26 37.14 5.45
CA PRO A 58 16.73 35.91 6.10
C PRO A 58 15.62 34.90 6.42
N LEU A 59 14.44 35.37 6.85
CA LEU A 59 13.30 34.50 7.13
C LEU A 59 12.81 33.76 5.86
N PHE A 60 12.53 34.50 4.78
CA PHE A 60 12.07 33.88 3.54
C PHE A 60 13.12 32.96 2.91
N VAL A 61 14.41 33.29 3.02
CA VAL A 61 15.49 32.38 2.60
C VAL A 61 15.47 31.09 3.41
N THR A 62 15.40 31.19 4.74
CA THR A 62 15.43 30.03 5.64
C THR A 62 14.22 29.11 5.42
N PHE A 63 13.01 29.67 5.41
CA PHE A 63 11.78 28.89 5.16
C PHE A 63 11.67 28.41 3.72
N GLY A 64 12.16 29.19 2.75
CA GLY A 64 12.22 28.79 1.34
C GLY A 64 13.14 27.59 1.12
N LEU A 65 14.34 27.59 1.71
CA LEU A 65 15.25 26.43 1.68
C LEU A 65 14.60 25.22 2.35
N THR A 66 13.96 25.40 3.51
CA THR A 66 13.27 24.32 4.23
C THR A 66 12.12 23.73 3.39
N ALA A 67 11.34 24.58 2.71
CA ALA A 67 10.29 24.17 1.78
C ALA A 67 10.83 23.35 0.60
N ILE A 68 11.94 23.78 0.00
CA ILE A 68 12.59 23.05 -1.10
C ILE A 68 13.07 21.67 -0.62
N LEU A 69 13.78 21.63 0.51
CA LEU A 69 14.25 20.38 1.11
C LEU A 69 13.06 19.45 1.41
N TRP A 70 11.96 19.97 1.96
CA TRP A 70 10.76 19.20 2.21
C TRP A 70 10.21 18.56 0.92
N VAL A 71 10.01 19.34 -0.15
CA VAL A 71 9.48 18.82 -1.42
C VAL A 71 10.36 17.70 -2.00
N ILE A 72 11.67 17.76 -1.80
CA ILE A 72 12.62 16.74 -2.27
C ILE A 72 12.57 15.48 -1.40
N PHE A 73 12.64 15.61 -0.07
CA PHE A 73 12.79 14.48 0.85
C PHE A 73 11.47 13.85 1.30
N TYR A 74 10.35 14.58 1.20
CA TYR A 74 9.06 14.14 1.71
C TYR A 74 8.55 12.82 1.10
N PRO A 75 8.67 12.56 -0.22
CA PRO A 75 8.23 11.27 -0.78
C PRO A 75 8.94 10.08 -0.13
N LYS A 76 10.26 10.19 0.09
CA LYS A 76 11.04 9.14 0.76
C LYS A 76 10.58 8.95 2.21
N TYR A 77 10.37 10.06 2.93
CA TYR A 77 9.83 10.02 4.29
C TYR A 77 8.44 9.37 4.35
N PHE A 78 7.54 9.72 3.42
CA PHE A 78 6.19 9.20 3.35
C PHE A 78 6.17 7.67 3.20
N TYR A 79 6.90 7.10 2.23
CA TYR A 79 6.95 5.64 2.05
C TYR A 79 7.67 4.92 3.19
N PHE A 80 8.71 5.54 3.77
CA PHE A 80 9.36 5.01 4.97
C PHE A 80 8.37 4.95 6.15
N HIS A 81 7.57 6.00 6.33
CA HIS A 81 6.57 6.07 7.38
C HIS A 81 5.48 5.01 7.20
N ILE A 82 4.99 4.77 5.97
CA ILE A 82 4.05 3.68 5.66
C ILE A 82 4.66 2.32 6.02
N THR A 83 5.88 2.05 5.56
CA THR A 83 6.60 0.80 5.86
C THR A 83 6.71 0.57 7.37
N ARG A 84 7.09 1.60 8.12
CA ARG A 84 7.22 1.55 9.57
C ARG A 84 5.88 1.32 10.27
N GLN A 85 4.80 1.94 9.80
CA GLN A 85 3.46 1.74 10.34
C GLN A 85 2.96 0.32 10.11
N VAL A 86 3.09 -0.21 8.88
CA VAL A 86 2.68 -1.58 8.57
C VAL A 86 3.51 -2.58 9.38
N SER A 87 4.83 -2.41 9.47
CA SER A 87 5.67 -3.28 10.32
C SER A 87 5.28 -3.22 11.80
N LYS A 88 4.98 -2.02 12.33
CA LYS A 88 4.47 -1.89 13.71
C LYS A 88 3.12 -2.58 13.90
N MET A 89 2.20 -2.45 12.95
CA MET A 89 0.90 -3.12 12.97
C MET A 89 1.08 -4.64 12.98
N LEU A 90 1.97 -5.17 12.14
CA LEU A 90 2.27 -6.60 12.04
C LEU A 90 2.82 -7.16 13.35
N LYS A 91 3.78 -6.45 13.98
CA LYS A 91 4.40 -6.87 15.25
C LYS A 91 3.52 -6.69 16.48
N GLY A 92 2.63 -5.69 16.47
CA GLY A 92 1.81 -5.34 17.63
C GLY A 92 0.39 -5.92 17.61
N GLY A 93 -0.07 -6.45 16.48
CA GLY A 93 -1.43 -6.99 16.32
C GLY A 93 -1.49 -8.50 16.40
N LYS A 94 -2.67 -9.04 16.74
CA LYS A 94 -3.02 -10.45 16.51
C LYS A 94 -3.29 -10.67 15.01
N ASN A 95 -2.26 -10.52 14.18
CA ASN A 95 -2.33 -10.74 12.73
C ASN A 95 -2.08 -12.20 12.37
N GLU A 96 -2.29 -13.10 13.33
CA GLU A 96 -2.36 -14.53 13.11
C GLU A 96 -3.41 -14.74 12.01
N GLY A 97 -3.01 -15.27 10.86
CA GLY A 97 -3.88 -15.42 9.67
C GLY A 97 -3.63 -14.44 8.51
N LEU A 98 -2.81 -13.39 8.68
CA LEU A 98 -2.36 -12.56 7.55
C LEU A 98 -0.96 -12.96 7.07
N VAL A 99 -0.12 -13.41 8.00
CA VAL A 99 1.26 -13.85 7.79
C VAL A 99 1.34 -15.32 8.20
N GLY A 100 2.12 -16.10 7.47
CA GLY A 100 2.30 -17.54 7.64
C GLY A 100 1.78 -18.33 6.44
N GLU A 101 1.42 -19.59 6.69
CA GLU A 101 0.97 -20.53 5.67
C GLU A 101 -0.48 -20.26 5.24
N HIS A 102 -0.69 -20.22 3.93
CA HIS A 102 -1.99 -20.10 3.28
C HIS A 102 -2.25 -21.28 2.35
N PHE A 103 -3.45 -21.84 2.48
CA PHE A 103 -3.96 -22.92 1.64
C PHE A 103 -5.14 -22.39 0.84
N MET A 104 -4.86 -21.92 -0.37
CA MET A 104 -5.87 -21.33 -1.24
C MET A 104 -6.44 -22.35 -2.23
N LYS A 105 -7.76 -22.46 -2.24
CA LYS A 105 -8.53 -23.29 -3.17
C LYS A 105 -9.36 -22.43 -4.09
N LEU A 106 -9.07 -22.49 -5.39
CA LEU A 106 -9.84 -21.85 -6.44
C LEU A 106 -10.65 -22.91 -7.18
N ASN A 107 -11.98 -22.81 -7.13
CA ASN A 107 -12.90 -23.78 -7.71
C ASN A 107 -13.95 -23.08 -8.59
N LYS A 108 -15.02 -23.79 -8.98
CA LYS A 108 -16.08 -23.21 -9.83
C LYS A 108 -16.94 -22.19 -9.10
N THR A 109 -17.07 -22.28 -7.77
CA THR A 109 -17.94 -21.41 -6.97
C THR A 109 -17.22 -20.16 -6.49
N GLY A 110 -15.91 -20.22 -6.27
CA GLY A 110 -15.13 -19.08 -5.82
C GLY A 110 -13.70 -19.41 -5.42
N ILE A 111 -13.19 -18.56 -4.53
CA ILE A 111 -11.90 -18.65 -3.87
C ILE A 111 -12.15 -18.91 -2.38
N ALA A 112 -11.50 -19.92 -1.83
CA ALA A 112 -11.40 -20.16 -0.39
C ALA A 112 -9.93 -20.07 0.01
N ASP A 113 -9.61 -19.37 1.08
CA ASP A 113 -8.26 -19.28 1.62
C ASP A 113 -8.27 -19.68 3.10
N GLN A 114 -7.47 -20.69 3.44
CA GLN A 114 -7.39 -21.24 4.79
C GLN A 114 -6.02 -20.93 5.39
N THR A 115 -6.03 -20.50 6.65
CA THR A 115 -4.86 -20.13 7.44
C THR A 115 -4.88 -20.88 8.77
N ALA A 116 -3.84 -20.71 9.59
CA ALA A 116 -3.77 -21.33 10.92
C ALA A 116 -4.92 -20.96 11.86
N VAL A 117 -5.56 -19.80 11.66
CA VAL A 117 -6.59 -19.28 12.58
C VAL A 117 -7.99 -19.21 11.99
N GLY A 118 -8.16 -19.46 10.70
CA GLY A 118 -9.46 -19.31 10.06
C GLY A 118 -9.46 -19.54 8.56
N GLU A 119 -10.65 -19.46 7.99
CA GLU A 119 -10.92 -19.64 6.57
C GLU A 119 -11.74 -18.46 6.05
N THR A 120 -11.38 -17.94 4.87
CA THR A 120 -12.14 -16.93 4.15
C THR A 120 -12.68 -17.52 2.86
N LYS A 121 -13.90 -17.12 2.45
CA LYS A 121 -14.53 -17.57 1.21
C LYS A 121 -15.11 -16.38 0.47
N VAL A 122 -14.81 -16.28 -0.81
CA VAL A 122 -15.40 -15.28 -1.70
C VAL A 122 -15.88 -15.95 -2.98
N GLN A 123 -17.09 -15.66 -3.39
CA GLN A 123 -17.61 -16.08 -4.69
C GLN A 123 -16.96 -15.25 -5.80
N TRP A 124 -16.93 -15.76 -7.03
CA TRP A 124 -16.35 -15.02 -8.16
C TRP A 124 -17.00 -13.64 -8.39
N ALA A 125 -18.31 -13.50 -8.14
CA ALA A 125 -19.01 -12.21 -8.19
C ALA A 125 -18.49 -11.17 -7.18
N GLY A 126 -17.84 -11.61 -6.11
CA GLY A 126 -17.17 -10.75 -5.12
C GLY A 126 -15.75 -10.34 -5.52
N VAL A 127 -15.15 -10.98 -6.54
CA VAL A 127 -13.83 -10.63 -7.04
C VAL A 127 -13.96 -9.44 -7.98
N LYS A 128 -13.24 -8.36 -7.69
CA LYS A 128 -13.30 -7.10 -8.46
C LYS A 128 -12.29 -7.06 -9.59
N GLN A 129 -11.06 -7.46 -9.32
CA GLN A 129 -9.97 -7.39 -10.29
C GLN A 129 -8.78 -8.26 -9.86
N LEU A 130 -8.04 -8.74 -10.85
CA LEU A 130 -6.71 -9.31 -10.68
C LEU A 130 -5.69 -8.26 -11.14
N ILE A 131 -4.77 -7.91 -10.26
CA ILE A 131 -3.61 -7.08 -10.57
C ILE A 131 -2.35 -7.94 -10.44
N GLU A 132 -1.38 -7.68 -11.29
CA GLU A 132 -0.10 -8.38 -11.34
C GLU A 132 1.03 -7.35 -11.32
N ASP A 133 2.04 -7.60 -10.50
CA ASP A 133 3.34 -6.93 -10.58
C ASP A 133 4.45 -8.00 -10.83
N PRO A 134 5.75 -7.66 -10.86
CA PRO A 134 6.79 -8.66 -11.10
C PRO A 134 6.80 -9.84 -10.12
N ASP A 135 6.45 -9.62 -8.85
CA ASP A 135 6.68 -10.54 -7.75
C ASP A 135 5.38 -11.15 -7.18
N TYR A 136 4.24 -10.50 -7.39
CA TYR A 136 2.96 -10.84 -6.77
C TYR A 136 1.77 -10.82 -7.73
N PHE A 137 0.77 -11.62 -7.37
CA PHE A 137 -0.61 -11.40 -7.79
C PHE A 137 -1.44 -10.83 -6.64
N TYR A 138 -2.29 -9.85 -6.98
CA TYR A 138 -3.24 -9.24 -6.05
C TYR A 138 -4.66 -9.48 -6.56
N ILE A 139 -5.40 -10.35 -5.88
CA ILE A 139 -6.82 -10.60 -6.19
C ILE A 139 -7.68 -9.73 -5.29
N TYR A 140 -8.16 -8.60 -5.81
CA TYR A 140 -8.96 -7.66 -5.04
C TYR A 140 -10.40 -8.15 -4.90
N THR A 141 -10.88 -8.17 -3.65
CA THR A 141 -12.28 -8.45 -3.29
C THR A 141 -13.03 -7.16 -2.95
N SER A 142 -12.29 -6.10 -2.62
CA SER A 142 -12.84 -4.75 -2.41
C SER A 142 -11.81 -3.68 -2.82
N THR A 143 -12.10 -2.40 -2.51
CA THR A 143 -11.15 -1.30 -2.75
C THR A 143 -9.92 -1.38 -1.84
N VAL A 144 -10.02 -2.05 -0.68
CA VAL A 144 -8.97 -2.05 0.37
C VAL A 144 -8.50 -3.44 0.77
N SER A 145 -9.14 -4.50 0.26
CA SER A 145 -8.81 -5.89 0.58
C SER A 145 -8.49 -6.68 -0.68
N ALA A 146 -7.40 -7.43 -0.62
CA ALA A 146 -6.94 -8.32 -1.68
C ALA A 146 -6.25 -9.55 -1.08
N TYR A 147 -6.34 -10.68 -1.78
CA TYR A 147 -5.43 -11.79 -1.54
C TYR A 147 -4.08 -11.48 -2.17
N ILE A 148 -3.02 -11.68 -1.40
CA ILE A 148 -1.63 -11.49 -1.82
C ILE A 148 -1.07 -12.88 -2.11
N ILE A 149 -0.66 -13.12 -3.35
CA ILE A 149 -0.10 -14.41 -3.76
C ILE A 149 1.31 -14.16 -4.30
N PRO A 150 2.36 -14.51 -3.54
CA PRO A 150 3.74 -14.44 -4.00
C PRO A 150 3.96 -15.39 -5.18
N LYS A 151 4.48 -14.90 -6.30
CA LYS A 151 4.72 -15.73 -7.49
C LYS A 151 5.79 -16.80 -7.26
N ARG A 152 6.68 -16.61 -6.27
CA ARG A 152 7.71 -17.58 -5.88
C ARG A 152 7.13 -18.95 -5.48
N ASP A 153 5.88 -18.98 -4.99
CA ASP A 153 5.22 -20.20 -4.51
C ASP A 153 4.19 -20.74 -5.51
N VAL A 154 4.06 -20.09 -6.68
CA VAL A 154 3.10 -20.45 -7.72
C VAL A 154 3.79 -21.28 -8.81
N TYR A 155 3.35 -22.54 -8.98
CA TYR A 155 3.91 -23.44 -10.00
C TYR A 155 3.74 -22.92 -11.43
N SER A 156 2.59 -22.33 -11.77
CA SER A 156 2.34 -21.76 -13.08
C SER A 156 1.67 -20.39 -12.97
N VAL A 157 2.47 -19.34 -13.11
CA VAL A 157 2.05 -17.93 -13.09
C VAL A 157 1.00 -17.66 -14.16
N ASP A 158 1.24 -18.11 -15.40
CA ASP A 158 0.31 -17.94 -16.52
C ASP A 158 -0.98 -18.75 -16.34
N GLY A 159 -0.87 -19.96 -15.78
CA GLY A 159 -2.02 -20.83 -15.48
C GLY A 159 -2.95 -20.20 -14.45
N LEU A 160 -2.39 -19.68 -13.36
CA LEU A 160 -3.13 -18.98 -12.32
C LEU A 160 -3.86 -17.75 -12.89
N LYS A 161 -3.11 -16.91 -13.61
CA LYS A 161 -3.64 -15.69 -14.23
C LYS A 161 -4.80 -16.00 -15.18
N THR A 162 -4.60 -16.96 -16.08
CA THR A 162 -5.63 -17.36 -17.06
C THR A 162 -6.88 -17.90 -16.37
N TYR A 163 -6.70 -18.76 -15.36
CA TYR A 163 -7.81 -19.34 -14.61
C TYR A 163 -8.65 -18.26 -13.91
N VAL A 164 -8.01 -17.32 -13.21
CA VAL A 164 -8.70 -16.24 -12.49
C VAL A 164 -9.39 -15.29 -13.48
N GLN A 165 -8.73 -14.91 -14.57
CA GLN A 165 -9.31 -14.01 -15.56
C GLN A 165 -10.53 -14.61 -16.29
N GLN A 166 -10.49 -15.90 -16.60
CA GLN A 166 -11.66 -16.60 -17.18
C GLN A 166 -12.85 -16.59 -16.23
N ARG A 167 -12.63 -16.69 -14.92
CA ARG A 167 -13.69 -16.73 -13.91
C ARG A 167 -14.29 -15.36 -13.58
N ILE A 168 -13.52 -14.28 -13.68
CA ILE A 168 -14.01 -12.91 -13.46
C ILE A 168 -14.88 -12.43 -14.63
N LYS A 169 -14.62 -12.92 -15.85
CA LYS A 169 -15.37 -12.53 -17.06
C LYS A 169 -16.64 -13.36 -17.31
N ALA A 170 -16.78 -14.50 -16.63
CA ALA A 170 -17.91 -15.42 -16.75
C ALA A 170 -19.06 -14.99 -15.83
#